data_AF-A0A1X0LYL8-F1
#
_entry.id   AF-A0A1X0LYL8-F1
#
_cell.length_a   1.000
_cell.length_b   1.000
_cell.length_c   1.000
_cell.angle_alpha   90.00
_cell.angle_beta   90.00
_cell.angle_gamma   90.00
#
_symmetry.space_group_name_H-M   'P 1'
#
loop_
_entity.id
_entity.type
_entity.pdbx_description
1 polymer ?
#
loop_
_entity_poly.entity_id
_entity_poly.type
_entity_poly.pdbx_seq_one_letter_code
_entity_poly.pdbx_strand_id
1 'polypeptide(L)'
;MTEIANQDTSLTAVERSMGNRDIAEGSARTAVLKRRYNASVDDVWDAITTPDRINRFFLPVSGDFQVGGSYAFEGQASGEILACDAPHLLRLQWTPPGDRGYSDQVEIRLTADGPDATWLELEHASVADVFRNDPDTGCYGVGTGWEGPLHYLGEYLRGTLPDAPSTEWYTFDEAEELRLANFRGWEWAKIEAEHGGR
;
A
#
# COMPACT_ATOMS: atom_id res chain seq x y z
N MET A 1 -4.38 -33.94 -0.46
CA MET A 1 -3.01 -33.84 -0.99
C MET A 1 -3.11 -33.27 -2.39
N THR A 2 -2.58 -32.05 -2.59
CA THR A 2 -2.26 -31.38 -3.89
C THR A 2 -3.49 -31.16 -4.81
N GLU A 3 -3.99 -29.96 -5.13
CA GLU A 3 -3.34 -28.71 -5.57
C GLU A 3 -4.32 -27.52 -5.42
N ILE A 4 -4.17 -26.66 -4.41
CA ILE A 4 -4.55 -25.22 -4.49
C ILE A 4 -3.45 -24.39 -3.80
N ALA A 5 -2.20 -24.85 -3.94
CA ALA A 5 -1.01 -24.10 -3.57
C ALA A 5 -0.38 -23.41 -4.80
N ASN A 6 -1.05 -23.45 -5.96
CA ASN A 6 -0.51 -22.86 -7.18
C ASN A 6 -0.98 -21.42 -7.35
N GLN A 7 -0.08 -20.55 -6.90
CA GLN A 7 0.23 -19.24 -7.49
C GLN A 7 -0.81 -18.16 -7.24
N ASP A 8 -0.79 -17.64 -6.02
CA ASP A 8 -1.06 -16.21 -5.84
C ASP A 8 0.05 -15.43 -6.55
N THR A 9 -0.13 -15.24 -7.86
CA THR A 9 0.77 -14.47 -8.74
C THR A 9 0.91 -13.02 -8.28
N SER A 10 0.05 -12.54 -7.37
CA SER A 10 0.18 -11.21 -6.76
C SER A 10 1.49 -11.06 -5.97
N LEU A 11 1.96 -12.15 -5.35
CA LEU A 11 3.15 -12.14 -4.50
C LEU A 11 4.44 -12.00 -5.31
N THR A 12 4.45 -12.55 -6.53
CA THR A 12 5.55 -12.40 -7.50
C THR A 12 5.44 -11.12 -8.33
N ALA A 13 4.28 -10.46 -8.33
CA ALA A 13 4.03 -9.25 -9.11
C ALA A 13 4.49 -7.95 -8.39
N VAL A 14 4.98 -8.06 -7.16
CA VAL A 14 5.47 -6.94 -6.37
C VAL A 14 6.95 -7.10 -6.04
N GLU A 15 7.72 -6.10 -6.41
CA GLU A 15 9.09 -5.90 -5.96
C GLU A 15 9.04 -5.23 -4.59
N ARG A 16 9.80 -5.76 -3.63
CA ARG A 16 9.84 -5.28 -2.25
C ARG A 16 11.26 -4.86 -1.93
N SER A 17 11.43 -3.77 -1.22
CA SER A 17 12.73 -3.36 -0.69
C SER A 17 12.57 -2.51 0.56
N MET A 18 13.66 -2.37 1.31
CA MET A 18 13.74 -1.46 2.45
C MET A 18 14.81 -0.40 2.22
N GLY A 19 14.52 0.82 2.66
CA GLY A 19 15.39 1.98 2.56
C GLY A 19 15.39 2.81 3.83
N ASN A 20 16.02 3.97 3.72
CA ASN A 20 15.99 5.02 4.75
C ASN A 20 15.80 6.36 4.06
N ARG A 21 15.01 7.26 4.66
CA ARG A 21 14.91 8.65 4.23
C ARG A 21 14.54 9.54 5.41
N ASP A 22 14.88 10.82 5.32
CA ASP A 22 14.43 11.79 6.31
C ASP A 22 12.99 12.23 6.01
N ILE A 23 12.16 12.26 7.04
CA ILE A 23 10.82 12.85 7.04
C ILE A 23 10.76 13.97 8.09
N ALA A 24 9.63 14.69 8.19
CA ALA A 24 9.47 15.79 9.14
C ALA A 24 9.79 15.38 10.60
N GLU A 25 9.49 14.12 10.96
CA GLU A 25 9.72 13.55 12.28
C GLU A 25 11.15 13.06 12.53
N GLY A 26 12.02 13.10 11.51
CA GLY A 26 13.42 12.67 11.57
C GLY A 26 13.78 11.55 10.61
N SER A 27 14.90 10.87 10.87
CA SER A 27 15.39 9.78 10.04
C SER A 27 14.51 8.53 10.17
N ALA A 28 13.87 8.15 9.08
CA ALA A 28 12.92 7.06 9.02
C ALA A 28 13.46 5.87 8.22
N ARG A 29 13.07 4.66 8.64
CA ARG A 29 13.13 3.47 7.78
C ARG A 29 11.99 3.52 6.78
N THR A 30 12.17 2.87 5.64
CA THR A 30 11.15 2.79 4.60
C THR A 30 10.89 1.36 4.14
N ALA A 31 9.63 1.07 3.86
CA ALA A 31 9.22 -0.09 3.07
C ALA A 31 8.76 0.42 1.69
N VAL A 32 9.35 -0.14 0.64
CA VAL A 32 9.06 0.22 -0.76
C VAL A 32 8.45 -0.99 -1.46
N LEU A 33 7.29 -0.78 -2.06
CA LEU A 33 6.58 -1.75 -2.88
C LEU A 33 6.48 -1.19 -4.29
N LYS A 34 6.97 -1.93 -5.27
CA LYS A 34 6.90 -1.55 -6.68
C LYS A 34 6.17 -2.62 -7.48
N ARG A 35 5.16 -2.21 -8.25
CA ARG A 35 4.32 -3.12 -9.02
C ARG A 35 3.96 -2.52 -10.37
N ARG A 36 3.89 -3.38 -11.37
CA ARG A 36 3.44 -3.03 -12.71
C ARG A 36 1.94 -3.29 -12.87
N TYR A 37 1.24 -2.33 -13.48
CA TYR A 37 -0.15 -2.44 -13.89
C TYR A 37 -0.27 -2.28 -15.41
N ASN A 38 -1.15 -3.08 -16.02
CA ASN A 38 -1.51 -2.97 -17.45
C ASN A 38 -2.63 -1.94 -17.63
N ALA A 39 -2.36 -0.71 -17.18
CA ALA A 39 -3.23 0.45 -17.34
C ALA A 39 -2.38 1.71 -17.52
N SER A 40 -2.91 2.71 -18.21
CA SER A 40 -2.22 3.99 -18.44
C SER A 40 -1.93 4.71 -17.11
N VAL A 41 -0.97 5.65 -17.12
CA VAL A 41 -0.66 6.43 -15.90
C VAL A 41 -1.89 7.19 -15.43
N ASP A 42 -2.68 7.73 -16.36
CA ASP A 42 -3.90 8.48 -16.05
C ASP A 42 -4.96 7.59 -15.39
N ASP A 43 -5.14 6.34 -15.86
CA ASP A 43 -6.09 5.40 -15.25
C ASP A 43 -5.66 4.98 -13.84
N VAL A 44 -4.36 4.70 -13.64
CA VAL A 44 -3.82 4.35 -12.31
C VAL A 44 -3.93 5.55 -11.37
N TRP A 45 -3.61 6.75 -11.85
CA TRP A 45 -3.70 7.98 -11.08
C TRP A 45 -5.13 8.26 -10.64
N ASP A 46 -6.09 8.20 -11.57
CA ASP A 46 -7.50 8.41 -11.28
C ASP A 46 -8.04 7.36 -10.29
N ALA A 47 -7.59 6.10 -10.42
CA ALA A 47 -7.95 5.05 -9.46
C ALA A 47 -7.48 5.36 -8.03
N ILE A 48 -6.27 5.89 -7.84
CA ILE A 48 -5.70 6.15 -6.50
C ILE A 48 -5.99 7.55 -5.94
N THR A 49 -6.60 8.46 -6.73
CA THR A 49 -6.88 9.84 -6.31
C THR A 49 -8.35 10.22 -6.31
N THR A 50 -9.22 9.48 -7.00
CA THR A 50 -10.67 9.73 -7.00
C THR A 50 -11.36 8.92 -5.89
N PRO A 51 -12.02 9.56 -4.90
CA PRO A 51 -12.58 8.89 -3.73
C PRO A 51 -13.52 7.71 -4.05
N ASP A 52 -14.44 7.92 -5.01
CA ASP A 52 -15.39 6.88 -5.43
C ASP A 52 -14.71 5.70 -6.12
N ARG A 53 -13.51 5.90 -6.70
CA ARG A 53 -12.69 4.85 -7.32
C ARG A 53 -11.81 4.15 -6.30
N ILE A 54 -11.21 4.89 -5.37
CA ILE A 54 -10.46 4.33 -4.23
C ILE A 54 -11.36 3.36 -3.45
N ASN A 55 -12.62 3.74 -3.21
CA ASN A 55 -13.61 2.91 -2.54
C ASN A 55 -14.00 1.65 -3.33
N ARG A 56 -13.51 1.43 -4.56
CA ARG A 56 -13.76 0.18 -5.31
C ARG A 56 -12.79 -0.93 -5.01
N PHE A 57 -11.63 -0.63 -4.40
CA PHE A 57 -10.58 -1.61 -4.12
C PHE A 57 -9.90 -1.43 -2.77
N PHE A 58 -10.11 -0.30 -2.10
CA PHE A 58 -9.52 0.00 -0.81
C PHE A 58 -10.60 0.42 0.19
N LEU A 59 -10.46 1.54 0.89
CA LEU A 59 -11.38 1.98 1.92
C LEU A 59 -12.09 3.28 1.51
N PRO A 60 -13.31 3.53 2.01
CA PRO A 60 -13.94 4.83 1.88
C PRO A 60 -13.02 5.91 2.46
N VAL A 61 -12.87 7.01 1.73
CA VAL A 61 -12.03 8.14 2.10
C VAL A 61 -12.80 9.45 2.01
N SER A 62 -12.63 10.32 3.00
CA SER A 62 -13.26 11.64 3.04
C SER A 62 -12.23 12.70 3.42
N GLY A 63 -12.50 13.96 3.07
CA GLY A 63 -11.60 15.05 3.40
C GLY A 63 -11.63 16.20 2.39
N ASP A 64 -10.58 17.01 2.44
CA ASP A 64 -10.29 18.10 1.50
C ASP A 64 -9.10 17.68 0.64
N PHE A 65 -9.37 17.22 -0.59
CA PHE A 65 -8.38 16.60 -1.48
C PHE A 65 -7.57 17.62 -2.28
N GLN A 66 -6.93 18.54 -1.56
CA GLN A 66 -5.96 19.49 -2.09
C GLN A 66 -4.68 19.46 -1.25
N VAL A 67 -3.57 19.95 -1.79
CA VAL A 67 -2.32 20.07 -1.03
C VAL A 67 -2.55 20.97 0.20
N GLY A 68 -2.11 20.50 1.37
CA GLY A 68 -2.40 21.11 2.68
C GLY A 68 -3.77 20.75 3.26
N GLY A 69 -4.62 20.04 2.50
CA GLY A 69 -5.91 19.54 2.95
C GLY A 69 -5.79 18.19 3.66
N SER A 70 -6.82 17.84 4.43
CA SER A 70 -6.87 16.60 5.22
C SER A 70 -7.57 15.47 4.48
N TYR A 71 -7.21 14.22 4.78
CA TYR A 71 -7.96 13.02 4.40
C TYR A 71 -8.12 12.06 5.58
N ALA A 72 -9.13 11.21 5.53
CA ALA A 72 -9.36 10.14 6.49
C ALA A 72 -9.99 8.92 5.81
N PHE A 73 -9.32 7.78 5.95
CA PHE A 73 -9.90 6.47 5.65
C PHE A 73 -10.76 6.00 6.81
N GLU A 74 -11.96 5.51 6.53
CA GLU A 74 -12.87 5.04 7.56
C GLU A 74 -12.24 3.93 8.44
N GLY A 75 -12.18 4.16 9.75
CA GLY A 75 -11.65 3.21 10.73
C GLY A 75 -10.14 2.93 10.64
N GLN A 76 -9.40 3.66 9.80
CA GLN A 76 -7.97 3.45 9.57
C GLN A 76 -7.21 4.78 9.69
N ALA A 77 -6.31 5.08 8.76
CA ALA A 77 -5.42 6.23 8.86
C ALA A 77 -6.05 7.53 8.35
N SER A 78 -5.55 8.63 8.88
CA SER A 78 -5.82 9.99 8.42
C SER A 78 -4.53 10.78 8.26
N GLY A 79 -4.59 11.94 7.63
CA GLY A 79 -3.42 12.81 7.51
C GLY A 79 -3.65 14.00 6.59
N GLU A 80 -2.58 14.74 6.34
CA GLU A 80 -2.53 15.84 5.38
C GLU A 80 -1.94 15.38 4.03
N ILE A 81 -2.43 15.97 2.94
CA ILE A 81 -1.81 15.85 1.61
C ILE A 81 -0.62 16.82 1.53
N LEU A 82 0.59 16.29 1.53
CA LEU A 82 1.82 17.06 1.57
C LEU A 82 2.28 17.56 0.20
N ALA A 83 2.07 16.76 -0.85
CA ALA A 83 2.40 17.13 -2.22
C ALA A 83 1.54 16.35 -3.21
N CYS A 84 1.20 16.99 -4.33
CA CYS A 84 0.49 16.40 -5.45
C CYS A 84 1.03 17.01 -6.75
N ASP A 85 1.78 16.22 -7.51
CA ASP A 85 2.27 16.56 -8.86
C ASP A 85 1.65 15.54 -9.83
N ALA A 86 0.40 15.82 -10.22
CA ALA A 86 -0.40 14.90 -11.02
C ALA A 86 0.17 14.76 -12.45
N PRO A 87 0.16 13.56 -13.06
CA PRO A 87 -0.31 12.28 -12.51
C PRO A 87 0.82 11.40 -11.93
N HIS A 88 1.91 11.98 -11.44
CA HIS A 88 3.15 11.24 -11.18
C HIS A 88 3.52 11.08 -9.70
N LEU A 89 3.08 11.97 -8.82
CA LEU A 89 3.52 11.96 -7.42
C LEU A 89 2.40 12.38 -6.48
N LEU A 90 2.13 11.54 -5.49
CA LEU A 90 1.30 11.87 -4.33
C LEU A 90 2.10 11.60 -3.06
N ARG A 91 2.17 12.59 -2.15
CA ARG A 91 2.81 12.44 -0.84
C ARG A 91 1.83 12.84 0.26
N LEU A 92 1.72 11.99 1.26
CA LEU A 92 0.72 12.08 2.33
C LEU A 92 1.39 11.87 3.68
N GLN A 93 0.92 12.57 4.72
CA GLN A 93 1.09 12.07 6.09
C GLN A 93 0.25 10.82 6.28
N TRP A 94 0.67 9.91 7.16
CA TRP A 94 -0.08 8.72 7.53
C TRP A 94 -0.12 8.58 9.05
N THR A 95 -1.28 8.88 9.63
CA THR A 95 -1.52 8.81 11.06
C THR A 95 -2.54 7.70 11.33
N PRO A 96 -2.10 6.52 11.82
CA PRO A 96 -3.04 5.45 12.14
C PRO A 96 -3.90 5.82 13.36
N PRO A 97 -4.96 5.04 13.64
CA PRO A 97 -5.75 5.21 14.85
C PRO A 97 -4.89 5.11 16.11
N GLY A 98 -5.23 5.93 17.10
CA GLY A 98 -4.47 6.04 18.35
C GLY A 98 -3.43 7.15 18.28
N ASP A 99 -3.41 7.99 19.31
CA ASP A 99 -2.49 9.12 19.37
C ASP A 99 -1.06 8.63 19.65
N ARG A 100 -0.21 8.63 18.61
CA ARG A 100 1.23 8.35 18.72
C ARG A 100 2.05 9.63 18.89
N GLY A 101 1.45 10.82 18.70
CA GLY A 101 2.13 12.11 18.74
C GLY A 101 3.00 12.44 17.52
N TYR A 102 3.01 11.60 16.48
CA TYR A 102 3.73 11.81 15.21
C TYR A 102 3.05 11.05 14.06
N SER A 103 3.36 11.47 12.83
CA SER A 103 2.82 10.87 11.60
C SER A 103 3.91 10.19 10.78
N ASP A 104 3.57 9.06 10.16
CA ASP A 104 4.38 8.44 9.12
C ASP A 104 4.22 9.25 7.82
N GLN A 105 4.98 8.91 6.77
CA GLN A 105 4.83 9.51 5.45
C GLN A 105 4.71 8.44 4.37
N VAL A 106 3.66 8.53 3.55
CA VAL A 106 3.46 7.67 2.38
C VAL A 106 3.71 8.49 1.12
N GLU A 107 4.47 7.94 0.19
CA GLU A 107 4.71 8.52 -1.12
C GLU A 107 4.40 7.51 -2.21
N ILE A 108 3.63 7.91 -3.22
CA ILE A 108 3.30 7.10 -4.39
C ILE A 108 3.87 7.80 -5.62
N ARG A 109 4.66 7.06 -6.42
CA ARG A 109 5.25 7.52 -7.68
C ARG A 109 4.76 6.67 -8.84
N LEU A 110 4.27 7.31 -9.90
CA LEU A 110 3.83 6.64 -11.13
C LEU A 110 4.79 6.95 -12.29
N THR A 111 5.30 5.90 -12.92
CA THR A 111 6.18 6.00 -14.10
C THR A 111 5.58 5.20 -15.25
N ALA A 112 5.43 5.82 -16.42
CA ALA A 112 4.95 5.14 -17.61
C ALA A 112 5.93 4.05 -18.08
N ASP A 113 5.39 2.93 -18.54
CA ASP A 113 6.13 1.87 -19.24
C ASP A 113 5.30 1.41 -20.44
N GLY A 114 5.33 2.27 -21.46
CA GLY A 114 4.43 2.25 -22.60
C GLY A 114 3.15 3.08 -22.38
N PRO A 115 2.29 3.18 -23.41
CA PRO A 115 1.04 3.95 -23.34
C PRO A 115 -0.01 3.30 -22.41
N ASP A 116 -0.04 1.97 -22.35
CA ASP A 116 -1.11 1.21 -21.69
C ASP A 116 -0.66 0.54 -20.39
N ALA A 117 0.46 0.98 -19.81
CA ALA A 117 0.99 0.32 -18.64
C ALA A 117 1.91 1.21 -17.79
N THR A 118 1.90 0.97 -16.47
CA THR A 118 2.46 1.88 -15.46
C THR A 118 3.19 1.11 -14.38
N TRP A 119 4.32 1.65 -13.93
CA TRP A 119 4.96 1.28 -12.68
C TRP A 119 4.44 2.18 -11.56
N LEU A 120 3.85 1.58 -10.54
CA LEU A 120 3.53 2.23 -9.27
C LEU A 120 4.59 1.84 -8.25
N GLU A 121 5.19 2.83 -7.60
CA GLU A 121 6.06 2.66 -6.45
C GLU A 121 5.43 3.33 -5.25
N LEU A 122 5.15 2.57 -4.19
CA LEU A 122 4.65 3.03 -2.90
C LEU A 122 5.77 2.92 -1.88
N GLU A 123 6.13 4.02 -1.26
CA GLU A 123 7.11 4.11 -0.19
C GLU A 123 6.44 4.60 1.10
N HIS A 124 6.41 3.75 2.13
CA HIS A 124 5.95 4.12 3.47
C HIS A 124 7.17 4.31 4.37
N ALA A 125 7.29 5.49 4.98
CA ALA A 125 8.39 5.90 5.84
C ALA A 125 7.91 6.18 7.27
N SER A 126 8.60 5.63 8.26
CA SER A 126 8.28 5.83 9.67
C SER A 126 9.54 5.88 10.53
N VAL A 127 9.51 6.74 11.56
CA VAL A 127 10.51 6.78 12.64
C VAL A 127 10.25 5.70 13.70
N ALA A 128 9.08 5.07 13.68
CA ALA A 128 8.71 3.99 14.57
C ALA A 128 9.17 2.63 14.03
N ASP A 129 9.25 1.64 14.91
CA ASP A 129 9.57 0.26 14.56
C ASP A 129 8.35 -0.50 14.02
N VAL A 130 7.77 0.01 12.93
CA VAL A 130 6.54 -0.52 12.30
C VAL A 130 6.83 -1.46 11.13
N PHE A 131 8.11 -1.72 10.84
CA PHE A 131 8.56 -2.54 9.72
C PHE A 131 8.90 -3.97 10.10
N ARG A 132 8.94 -4.27 11.40
CA ARG A 132 9.26 -5.60 11.91
C ARG A 132 8.30 -6.65 11.36
N ASN A 133 8.85 -7.74 10.84
CA ASN A 133 8.08 -8.93 10.47
C ASN A 133 8.58 -10.15 11.26
N ASP A 134 7.66 -10.78 11.99
CA ASP A 134 7.91 -11.99 12.76
C ASP A 134 6.66 -12.88 12.65
N PRO A 135 6.51 -13.62 11.53
CA PRO A 135 5.35 -14.45 11.26
C PRO A 135 5.11 -15.52 12.34
N ASP A 136 6.17 -15.99 13.00
CA ASP A 136 6.06 -16.95 14.10
C ASP A 136 5.25 -16.39 15.29
N THR A 137 5.28 -15.06 15.49
CA THR A 137 4.49 -14.36 16.52
C THR A 137 3.21 -13.71 15.99
N GLY A 138 2.95 -13.81 14.69
CA GLY A 138 1.87 -13.09 14.01
C GLY A 138 2.11 -11.58 13.90
N CYS A 139 3.37 -11.13 13.99
CA CYS A 139 3.73 -9.73 13.83
C CYS A 139 4.02 -9.43 12.35
N TYR A 140 3.27 -8.50 11.77
CA TYR A 140 3.40 -8.11 10.38
C TYR A 140 3.64 -6.61 10.28
N GLY A 141 4.69 -6.23 9.55
CA GLY A 141 5.04 -4.83 9.34
C GLY A 141 4.15 -4.14 8.31
N VAL A 142 4.23 -2.82 8.24
CA VAL A 142 3.41 -1.99 7.32
C VAL A 142 3.55 -2.39 5.85
N GLY A 143 4.71 -2.91 5.44
CA GLY A 143 4.92 -3.42 4.08
C GLY A 143 3.96 -4.57 3.73
N THR A 144 3.75 -5.50 4.66
CA THR A 144 2.79 -6.61 4.52
C THR A 144 1.35 -6.10 4.37
N GLY A 145 1.00 -5.02 5.08
CA GLY A 145 -0.33 -4.40 5.02
C GLY A 145 -0.65 -3.74 3.68
N TRP A 146 0.34 -3.19 2.97
CA TRP A 146 0.13 -2.52 1.67
C TRP A 146 -0.10 -3.47 0.50
N GLU A 147 0.33 -4.73 0.61
CA GLU A 147 0.25 -5.65 -0.52
C GLU A 147 -1.18 -6.05 -0.90
N GLY A 148 -2.08 -6.14 0.08
CA GLY A 148 -3.51 -6.38 -0.17
C GLY A 148 -4.14 -5.28 -1.03
N PRO A 149 -4.10 -4.01 -0.60
CA PRO A 149 -4.57 -2.87 -1.39
C PRO A 149 -3.95 -2.78 -2.78
N LEU A 150 -2.64 -3.03 -2.93
CA LEU A 150 -1.98 -3.04 -4.25
C LEU A 150 -2.41 -4.22 -5.13
N HIS A 151 -2.78 -5.35 -4.52
CA HIS A 151 -3.42 -6.46 -5.21
C HIS A 151 -4.80 -6.09 -5.73
N TYR A 152 -5.67 -5.57 -4.86
CA TYR A 152 -7.02 -5.16 -5.25
C TYR A 152 -7.04 -4.04 -6.27
N LEU A 153 -6.09 -3.08 -6.23
CA LEU A 153 -5.91 -2.10 -7.31
C LEU A 153 -5.68 -2.78 -8.67
N GLY A 154 -4.88 -3.85 -8.70
CA GLY A 154 -4.63 -4.60 -9.91
C GLY A 154 -5.87 -5.34 -10.44
N GLU A 155 -6.67 -5.90 -9.54
CA GLU A 155 -7.95 -6.53 -9.89
C GLU A 155 -8.97 -5.48 -10.40
N TYR A 156 -9.04 -4.34 -9.72
CA TYR A 156 -9.88 -3.21 -10.14
C TYR A 156 -9.56 -2.74 -11.55
N LEU A 157 -8.28 -2.50 -11.86
CA LEU A 157 -7.83 -2.06 -13.19
C LEU A 157 -8.05 -3.12 -14.27
N ARG A 158 -8.16 -4.41 -13.91
CA ARG A 158 -8.55 -5.49 -14.85
C ARG A 158 -10.06 -5.61 -15.03
N GLY A 159 -10.86 -4.88 -14.26
CA GLY A 159 -12.32 -5.01 -14.25
C GLY A 159 -12.81 -6.35 -13.68
N THR A 160 -12.02 -6.99 -12.80
CA THR A 160 -12.39 -8.27 -12.17
C THR A 160 -13.14 -8.09 -10.85
N LEU A 161 -13.07 -6.91 -10.24
CA LEU A 161 -13.84 -6.58 -9.05
C LEU A 161 -15.28 -6.19 -9.41
N PRO A 162 -16.26 -6.43 -8.51
CA PRO A 162 -17.62 -5.92 -8.67
C PRO A 162 -17.66 -4.40 -8.75
N ASP A 163 -18.61 -3.85 -9.52
CA ASP A 163 -18.91 -2.42 -9.53
C ASP A 163 -19.74 -2.02 -8.29
N ALA A 164 -19.15 -2.17 -7.11
CA ALA A 164 -19.73 -1.77 -5.82
C ALA A 164 -18.62 -1.24 -4.89
N PRO A 165 -18.95 -0.45 -3.86
CA PRO A 165 -18.02 -0.12 -2.77
C PRO A 165 -17.38 -1.37 -2.18
N SER A 166 -16.12 -1.27 -1.75
CA SER A 166 -15.35 -2.37 -1.16
C SER A 166 -16.05 -2.96 0.05
N THR A 167 -16.68 -2.13 0.87
CA THR A 167 -17.44 -2.53 2.05
C THR A 167 -18.66 -3.40 1.73
N GLU A 168 -19.12 -3.41 0.47
CA GLU A 168 -20.28 -4.22 0.04
C GLU A 168 -19.88 -5.57 -0.56
N TRP A 169 -18.69 -5.70 -1.15
CA TRP A 169 -18.25 -6.95 -1.79
C TRP A 169 -17.09 -7.64 -1.09
N TYR A 170 -16.23 -6.91 -0.38
CA TYR A 170 -15.13 -7.50 0.36
C TYR A 170 -15.67 -8.15 1.63
N THR A 171 -15.41 -9.46 1.76
CA THR A 171 -15.69 -10.21 2.98
C THR A 171 -14.36 -10.56 3.63
N PHE A 172 -14.15 -10.09 4.86
CA PHE A 172 -12.97 -10.45 5.62
C PHE A 172 -13.01 -11.94 5.99
N ASP A 173 -12.12 -12.73 5.41
CA ASP A 173 -11.85 -14.11 5.80
C ASP A 173 -10.56 -14.14 6.62
N GLU A 174 -10.69 -14.26 7.93
CA GLU A 174 -9.57 -14.25 8.87
C GLU A 174 -8.52 -15.31 8.53
N ALA A 175 -8.94 -16.51 8.12
CA ALA A 175 -8.03 -17.61 7.84
C ALA A 175 -7.21 -17.33 6.57
N GLU A 176 -7.86 -16.77 5.54
CA GLU A 176 -7.19 -16.41 4.29
C GLU A 176 -6.27 -15.19 4.48
N GLU A 177 -6.74 -14.14 5.18
CA GLU A 177 -5.92 -12.96 5.47
C GLU A 177 -4.71 -13.32 6.32
N LEU A 178 -4.87 -14.21 7.31
CA LEU A 178 -3.74 -14.71 8.09
C LEU A 178 -2.78 -15.56 7.24
N ARG A 179 -3.30 -16.37 6.31
CA ARG A 179 -2.46 -17.14 5.38
C ARG A 179 -1.64 -16.21 4.48
N LEU A 180 -2.27 -15.19 3.90
CA LEU A 180 -1.63 -14.20 3.04
C LEU A 180 -0.61 -13.35 3.81
N ALA A 181 -0.98 -12.87 5.00
CA ALA A 181 -0.09 -12.12 5.88
C ALA A 181 1.14 -12.95 6.26
N ASN A 182 0.96 -14.23 6.62
CA ASN A 182 2.08 -15.15 6.90
C ASN A 182 3.03 -15.24 5.71
N PHE A 183 2.50 -15.47 4.50
CA PHE A 183 3.33 -15.60 3.31
C PHE A 183 4.12 -14.30 3.02
N ARG A 184 3.43 -13.15 3.02
CA ARG A 184 4.03 -11.84 2.80
C ARG A 184 5.07 -11.50 3.88
N GLY A 185 4.74 -11.78 5.13
CA GLY A 185 5.60 -11.54 6.28
C GLY A 185 6.93 -12.29 6.19
N TRP A 186 6.93 -13.53 5.68
CA TRP A 186 8.19 -14.26 5.45
C TRP A 186 9.06 -13.63 4.37
N GLU A 187 8.48 -13.07 3.30
CA GLU A 187 9.25 -12.33 2.28
C GLU A 187 9.80 -11.02 2.84
N TRP A 188 9.00 -10.28 3.62
CA TRP A 188 9.47 -9.07 4.29
C TRP A 188 10.54 -9.33 5.35
N ALA A 189 10.45 -10.42 6.11
CA ALA A 189 11.46 -10.78 7.10
C ALA A 189 12.85 -11.03 6.45
N LYS A 190 12.87 -11.61 5.23
CA LYS A 190 14.13 -11.76 4.47
C LYS A 190 14.72 -10.40 4.10
N ILE A 191 13.88 -9.48 3.60
CA ILE A 191 14.30 -8.13 3.20
C ILE A 191 14.78 -7.31 4.39
N GLU A 192 14.09 -7.44 5.53
CA GLU A 192 14.47 -6.80 6.79
C GLU A 192 15.86 -7.29 7.23
N ALA A 193 16.12 -8.60 7.19
CA ALA A 193 17.42 -9.17 7.52
C ALA A 193 18.54 -8.69 6.57
N GLU A 194 18.26 -8.60 5.28
CA GLU A 194 19.21 -8.09 4.28
C GLU A 194 19.52 -6.59 4.46
N HIS A 195 18.53 -5.79 4.89
CA HIS A 195 18.70 -4.36 5.14
C HIS A 195 19.43 -4.10 6.47
N GLY A 196 19.07 -4.81 7.54
CA GLY A 196 19.67 -4.66 8.87
C GLY A 196 21.08 -5.26 9.02
N GLY A 197 21.49 -6.13 8.08
CA GLY A 197 22.84 -6.70 8.03
C GLY A 197 23.89 -5.82 7.33
N ARG A 198 23.54 -4.59 6.93
CA ARG A 198 24.44 -3.61 6.27
C ARG A 198 24.98 -2.56 7.22
#